data_AF-A0A659PWV5-F1
#
_entry.id   AF-A0A659PWV5-F1
#
_cell.length_a   1.000
_cell.length_b   1.000
_cell.length_c   1.000
_cell.angle_alpha   90.00
_cell.angle_beta   90.00
_cell.angle_gamma   90.00
#
_symmetry.space_group_name_H-M   'P 1'
#
loop_
_entity.id
_entity.type
_entity.pdbx_description
1 polymer ?
#
loop_
_entity_poly.entity_id
_entity_poly.type
_entity_poly.pdbx_seq_one_letter_code
_entity_poly.pdbx_strand_id
1 'polypeptide(L)' 'MLAKRIIPCLDVRDGQVVKGVQFRNHEIIGDIVPLAKRYADEGADELVFYDIPASSDGRVVDKSWVARVA' A
#
# COMPACT_ATOMS: atom_id res chain seq x y z
N MET A 1 -25.16 8.46 -13.24
CA MET A 1 -24.40 7.31 -12.70
C MET A 1 -23.17 7.85 -11.99
N LEU A 2 -22.79 7.28 -10.84
CA LEU A 2 -21.50 7.58 -10.22
C LEU A 2 -20.35 7.08 -11.10
N ALA A 3 -19.20 7.74 -11.04
CA ALA A 3 -18.01 7.34 -11.77
C ALA A 3 -17.47 5.98 -11.28
N LYS A 4 -16.76 5.26 -12.16
CA LYS A 4 -15.97 4.10 -11.76
C LYS A 4 -14.71 4.60 -11.04
N ARG A 5 -14.27 3.86 -10.02
CA ARG A 5 -13.08 4.19 -9.21
C ARG A 5 -11.85 3.42 -9.69
N ILE A 6 -10.69 4.07 -9.66
CA ILE A 6 -9.35 3.50 -9.84
C ILE A 6 -8.67 3.47 -8.48
N ILE A 7 -8.32 2.26 -8.02
CA ILE A 7 -7.88 2.01 -6.64
C ILE A 7 -6.53 1.26 -6.64
N PRO A 8 -5.40 1.95 -6.45
CA PRO A 8 -4.11 1.30 -6.24
C PRO A 8 -4.05 0.54 -4.92
N CYS A 9 -3.52 -0.68 -4.96
CA CYS A 9 -3.26 -1.50 -3.78
C CYS A 9 -1.74 -1.65 -3.56
N LEU A 10 -1.29 -1.18 -2.40
CA LEU A 10 0.10 -1.20 -1.97
C LEU A 10 0.27 -2.36 -0.99
N ASP A 11 0.96 -3.41 -1.45
CA ASP A 11 1.39 -4.52 -0.60
C ASP A 11 2.68 -4.07 0.09
N VAL A 12 2.65 -3.96 1.40
CA VAL A 12 3.70 -3.35 2.22
C VAL A 12 4.34 -4.40 3.10
N ARG A 13 5.67 -4.39 3.12
CA ARG A 13 6.51 -5.16 4.03
C ARG A 13 7.64 -4.26 4.51
N ASP A 14 7.83 -4.18 5.82
CA ASP A 14 8.94 -3.44 6.43
C ASP A 14 9.03 -1.97 5.94
N GLY A 15 7.87 -1.33 5.74
CA GLY A 15 7.75 0.06 5.24
C GLY A 15 7.97 0.23 3.73
N GLN A 16 8.28 -0.84 3.02
CA GLN A 16 8.49 -0.87 1.58
C GLN A 16 7.26 -1.45 0.87
N VAL A 17 6.86 -0.84 -0.24
CA VAL A 17 5.93 -1.46 -1.18
C VAL A 17 6.68 -2.51 -1.96
N VAL A 18 6.13 -3.72 -1.97
CA VAL A 18 6.72 -4.87 -2.64
C VAL A 18 5.76 -5.45 -3.67
N LYS A 19 6.30 -6.13 -4.67
CA LYS A 19 5.54 -6.97 -5.60
C LYS A 19 6.18 -8.33 -5.72
N GLY A 20 5.36 -9.36 -5.81
CA GLY A 20 5.84 -10.74 -5.88
C GLY A 20 4.71 -11.67 -6.29
N VAL A 21 5.00 -12.96 -6.33
CA VAL A 21 4.04 -14.00 -6.70
C VAL A 21 3.84 -14.92 -5.52
N GLN A 22 2.58 -15.07 -5.07
CA GLN A 22 2.21 -15.94 -3.96
C GLN A 22 3.06 -15.72 -2.69
N PHE A 23 3.29 -14.46 -2.32
CA PHE A 23 4.13 -14.05 -1.18
C PHE A 23 5.62 -14.45 -1.28
N ARG A 24 6.11 -14.72 -2.49
CA ARG A 24 7.51 -15.08 -2.79
C ARG A 24 8.12 -14.10 -3.78
N ASN A 25 9.45 -14.09 -3.80
CA ASN A 25 10.26 -13.27 -4.72
C ASN A 25 9.83 -11.81 -4.71
N HIS A 26 9.71 -11.24 -3.50
CA HIS A 26 9.31 -9.85 -3.34
C HIS A 26 10.40 -8.91 -3.87
N GLU A 27 10.05 -8.14 -4.90
CA GLU A 27 10.83 -7.02 -5.41
C GLU A 27 10.36 -5.74 -4.72
N ILE A 28 11.32 -4.90 -4.33
CA ILE A 28 11.03 -3.61 -3.70
C ILE A 28 10.68 -2.60 -4.81
N ILE A 29 9.50 -2.00 -4.71
CA ILE A 29 9.04 -0.94 -5.60
C ILE A 29 9.43 0.43 -5.05
N GLY A 30 9.46 0.58 -3.72
CA GLY A 30 9.92 1.79 -3.04
C GLY A 30 9.19 2.04 -1.72
N ASP A 31 9.46 3.20 -1.12
CA ASP A 31 8.86 3.59 0.15
C ASP A 31 7.34 3.79 0.05
N ILE A 32 6.60 3.31 1.06
CA ILE A 32 5.14 3.41 1.11
C ILE A 32 4.61 4.84 1.00
N VAL A 33 5.15 5.78 1.78
CA VAL A 33 4.58 7.14 1.87
C VAL A 33 4.77 7.93 0.57
N PRO A 34 5.98 8.02 -0.02
CA PRO A 34 6.16 8.68 -1.31
C PRO A 34 5.31 8.07 -2.41
N LEU A 35 5.20 6.74 -2.48
CA LEU A 35 4.41 6.08 -3.53
C LEU A 35 2.90 6.33 -3.37
N ALA A 36 2.41 6.27 -2.13
CA ALA A 36 1.01 6.58 -1.84
C ALA A 36 0.66 8.03 -2.17
N LYS A 37 1.52 8.99 -1.80
CA LYS A 37 1.35 10.41 -2.16
C LYS A 37 1.33 10.59 -3.67
N ARG A 38 2.26 9.96 -4.38
CA ARG A 38 2.30 10.00 -5.84
C ARG A 38 0.98 9.52 -6.46
N TYR A 39 0.42 8.41 -6.00
CA TYR A 39 -0.86 7.92 -6.53
C TYR A 39 -2.03 8.86 -6.20
N ALA A 40 -2.05 9.46 -5.01
CA ALA A 40 -3.04 10.48 -4.68
C ALA A 40 -2.92 11.70 -5.60
N ASP A 41 -1.69 12.18 -5.85
CA ASP A 41 -1.41 13.31 -6.75
C ASP A 41 -1.75 12.98 -8.22
N GLU A 42 -1.59 11.72 -8.64
CA GLU A 42 -1.97 11.22 -9.97
C GLU A 42 -3.49 10.99 -10.14
N GLY A 43 -4.29 11.23 -9.08
CA GLY A 43 -5.75 11.17 -9.14
C GLY A 43 -6.35 9.80 -8.85
N ALA A 44 -5.67 8.96 -8.07
CA ALA A 44 -6.30 7.76 -7.52
C ALA A 44 -7.53 8.12 -6.68
N ASP A 45 -8.65 7.45 -6.91
CA ASP A 45 -9.89 7.72 -6.19
C ASP A 45 -9.81 7.25 -4.73
N GLU A 46 -9.11 6.14 -4.49
CA GLU A 46 -8.87 5.56 -3.16
C GLU A 46 -7.51 4.85 -3.13
N LEU A 47 -6.96 4.66 -1.93
CA LEU A 47 -5.75 3.88 -1.70
C LEU A 47 -6.04 2.71 -0.76
N VAL A 48 -5.48 1.54 -1.08
CA VAL A 48 -5.54 0.35 -0.21
C VAL A 48 -4.14 -0.02 0.22
N PHE A 49 -3.97 -0.28 1.53
CA PHE A 49 -2.69 -0.71 2.12
C PHE A 49 -2.84 -2.12 2.69
N TYR A 50 -1.97 -3.04 2.27
CA TYR A 50 -1.89 -4.40 2.77
C TYR A 50 -0.56 -4.65 3.44
N ASP A 51 -0.55 -4.74 4.76
CA ASP A 51 0.62 -5.13 5.54
C ASP A 51 0.75 -6.66 5.55
N ILE A 52 1.47 -7.20 4.56
CA ILE A 52 1.47 -8.63 4.26
C ILE A 52 2.05 -9.52 5.38
N PRO A 53 3.03 -9.10 6.21
CA PRO A 53 3.47 -9.91 7.35
C PRO A 53 2.65 -9.69 8.65
N ALA A 54 1.74 -8.71 8.71
CA ALA A 54 1.08 -8.36 9.97
C ALA A 54 0.42 -9.55 10.68
N SER A 55 -0.36 -10.35 9.94
CA SER A 55 -1.07 -11.51 10.50
C SER A 55 -0.11 -12.61 10.97
N SER A 56 0.95 -12.90 10.22
CA SER A 56 1.94 -13.92 10.62
C SER A 56 2.76 -13.48 11.82
N ASP A 57 2.96 -12.17 11.98
CA ASP A 57 3.69 -11.56 13.09
C ASP A 57 2.79 -11.31 14.32
N GLY A 58 1.50 -11.69 14.26
CA GLY A 58 0.56 -11.50 15.37
C GLY A 58 0.19 -10.04 15.65
N ARG A 59 0.32 -9.15 14.66
CA ARG A 59 0.03 -7.71 14.75
C ARG A 59 -1.04 -7.29 13.73
N VAL A 60 -1.44 -6.03 13.81
CA VAL A 60 -2.38 -5.42 12.84
C VAL A 60 -1.64 -4.44 11.93
N VAL A 61 -2.31 -4.03 10.85
CA VAL A 61 -1.81 -2.99 9.94
C VAL A 61 -1.49 -1.70 10.69
N ASP A 62 -0.36 -1.08 10.35
CA ASP A 62 0.03 0.22 10.89
C ASP A 62 -0.83 1.33 10.28
N LYS A 63 -1.71 1.90 11.11
CA LYS A 63 -2.62 2.99 10.72
C LYS A 63 -1.91 4.32 10.57
N SER A 64 -0.66 4.46 11.04
CA SER A 64 0.11 5.70 10.95
C SER A 64 0.33 6.14 9.50
N TRP A 65 0.31 5.21 8.56
CA TRP A 65 0.49 5.48 7.13
C TRP A 65 -0.58 6.42 6.59
N VAL A 66 -1.82 6.27 7.04
CA VAL A 66 -2.93 7.13 6.64
C VAL A 66 -2.64 8.59 7.02
N ALA A 67 -2.19 8.83 8.25
CA ALA A 67 -1.86 10.16 8.74
C ALA A 67 -0.60 10.78 8.10
N ARG A 68 0.23 9.99 7.42
CA ARG A 68 1.43 10.46 6.71
C ARG A 68 1.17 10.77 5.23
N VAL A 69 0.09 10.22 4.68
CA VAL A 69 -0.33 10.41 3.28
C VAL A 69 -1.37 11.52 3.19
N ALA A 70 -2.35 11.55 4.09
CA ALA A 70 -3.37 12.60 4.21
C ALA A 70 -2.85 13.87 4.91
#